data_AF-A0A6H1ZTN7-F1
#
_entry.id   AF-A0A6H1ZTN7-F1
#
_cell.length_a   1.000
_cell.length_b   1.000
_cell.length_c   1.000
_cell.angle_alpha   90.00
_cell.angle_beta   90.00
_cell.angle_gamma   90.00
#
_symmetry.space_group_name_H-M   'P 1'
#
loop_
_entity.id
_entity.type
_entity.pdbx_description
1 polymer ?
#
loop_
_entity_poly.entity_id
_entity_poly.type
_entity_poly.pdbx_seq_one_letter_code
_entity_poly.pdbx_strand_id
1 'polypeptide(L)'
;MARLELERGTDVLLLETGDALLLEPFISIPQILVDIAFASDAMAVTPTWVDVSADCRAYQFRKGRQHELDRMQSGQAVIVLDNTAGNYWPDNAGGTYYPNVIAGKKIRIRAKSGGVTYPRFVGFIDEWLPQWLSPRTGQGPYMVVTATDGLEHLANTIISSAGEAAELSSTRV
;
A
#
# COMPACT_ATOMS: atom_id res chain seq x y z
N MET A 1 29.31 -28.38 -20.75
CA MET A 1 27.87 -28.42 -20.44
C MET A 1 27.65 -27.56 -19.21
N ALA A 2 27.17 -26.33 -19.35
CA ALA A 2 26.92 -25.43 -18.22
C ALA A 2 25.56 -25.75 -17.60
N ARG A 3 25.52 -25.97 -16.28
CA ARG A 3 24.32 -26.31 -15.51
C ARG A 3 23.80 -25.02 -14.85
N LEU A 4 22.53 -24.69 -15.09
CA LEU A 4 21.82 -23.54 -14.53
C LEU A 4 21.24 -23.90 -13.16
N GLU A 5 21.67 -23.25 -12.09
CA GLU A 5 21.01 -23.32 -10.78
C GLU A 5 20.50 -21.92 -10.41
N LEU A 6 19.17 -21.80 -10.29
CA LEU A 6 18.44 -20.57 -9.97
C LEU A 6 18.21 -20.53 -8.45
N GLU A 7 19.08 -19.84 -7.71
CA GLU A 7 18.86 -19.60 -6.28
C GLU A 7 17.99 -18.36 -6.08
N ARG A 8 16.90 -18.55 -5.34
CA ARG A 8 15.89 -17.53 -5.06
C ARG A 8 16.52 -16.25 -4.51
N GLY A 9 16.58 -15.21 -5.34
CA GLY A 9 16.71 -13.83 -4.88
C GLY A 9 17.98 -13.07 -5.28
N THR A 10 18.90 -13.65 -6.04
CA THR A 10 19.98 -12.86 -6.68
C THR A 10 20.31 -13.44 -8.05
N ASP A 11 19.83 -12.81 -9.12
CA ASP A 11 20.14 -13.21 -10.50
C ASP A 11 21.59 -12.83 -10.84
N VAL A 12 22.56 -13.68 -10.45
CA VAL A 12 23.98 -13.54 -10.84
C VAL A 12 24.41 -14.81 -11.57
N LEU A 13 24.63 -14.70 -12.87
CA LEU A 13 25.26 -15.75 -13.69
C LEU A 13 26.77 -15.76 -13.42
N LEU A 14 27.25 -16.65 -12.54
CA LEU A 14 28.68 -16.90 -12.38
C LEU A 14 29.13 -17.96 -13.40
N LEU A 15 29.85 -17.55 -14.45
CA LEU A 15 30.61 -18.47 -15.28
C LEU A 15 31.94 -18.77 -14.56
N GLU A 16 32.31 -20.05 -14.44
CA GLU A 16 33.42 -20.60 -13.63
C GLU A 16 34.84 -20.07 -13.92
N THR A 17 35.01 -19.05 -14.75
CA THR A 17 36.30 -18.39 -14.97
C THR A 17 36.17 -16.90 -14.72
N GLY A 18 36.46 -16.48 -13.49
CA GLY A 18 37.34 -15.35 -13.15
C GLY A 18 37.15 -13.99 -13.80
N ASP A 19 36.04 -13.70 -14.48
CA ASP A 19 35.76 -12.40 -15.04
C ASP A 19 34.28 -12.10 -14.82
N ALA A 20 34.01 -11.31 -13.79
CA ALA A 20 32.69 -10.74 -13.55
C ALA A 20 32.43 -9.72 -14.68
N LEU A 21 32.02 -10.21 -15.85
CA LEU A 21 31.48 -9.36 -16.90
C LEU A 21 30.35 -8.56 -16.27
N LEU A 22 30.53 -7.24 -16.30
CA LEU A 22 29.61 -6.26 -15.76
C LEU A 22 28.20 -6.69 -16.12
N LEU A 23 27.43 -7.06 -15.09
CA LEU A 23 26.02 -7.35 -15.23
C LEU A 23 25.39 -6.02 -15.68
N GLU A 24 25.33 -5.80 -16.99
CA GLU A 24 24.48 -4.76 -17.57
C GLU A 24 23.15 -4.88 -16.83
N PRO A 25 22.69 -3.82 -16.14
CA PRO A 25 21.67 -3.98 -15.12
C PRO A 25 20.51 -4.69 -15.78
N PHE A 26 20.29 -5.96 -15.39
CA PHE A 26 19.08 -6.68 -15.74
C PHE A 26 17.98 -5.67 -15.52
N ILE A 27 17.20 -5.39 -16.57
CA ILE A 27 16.12 -4.41 -16.53
C ILE A 27 15.41 -4.62 -15.20
N SER A 28 15.64 -3.69 -14.27
CA SER A 28 15.21 -3.90 -12.89
C SER A 28 13.70 -3.93 -12.96
N ILE A 29 13.14 -5.14 -12.88
CA ILE A 29 11.70 -5.28 -12.90
C ILE A 29 11.16 -4.46 -11.74
N PRO A 30 10.17 -3.59 -11.97
CA PRO A 30 9.67 -2.76 -10.91
C PRO A 30 9.01 -3.67 -9.86
N GLN A 31 9.61 -3.74 -8.68
CA GLN A 31 9.03 -4.45 -7.55
C GLN A 31 7.94 -3.58 -6.93
N ILE A 32 6.75 -4.13 -6.75
CA ILE A 32 5.70 -3.47 -5.99
C ILE A 32 5.99 -3.62 -4.50
N LEU A 33 5.83 -2.52 -3.77
CA LEU A 33 5.91 -2.46 -2.33
C LEU A 33 4.58 -1.97 -1.79
N VAL A 34 3.90 -2.80 -0.99
CA VAL A 34 2.67 -2.43 -0.29
C VAL A 34 2.99 -2.43 1.20
N ASP A 35 2.78 -1.29 1.84
CA ASP A 35 2.98 -1.17 3.28
C ASP A 35 1.72 -0.66 3.97
N ILE A 36 1.46 -1.21 5.14
CA ILE A 36 0.31 -0.86 5.99
C ILE A 36 0.82 -0.45 7.36
N ALA A 37 0.27 0.65 7.88
CA ALA A 37 0.59 1.13 9.22
C ALA A 37 -0.42 0.61 10.25
N PHE A 38 -0.30 -0.67 10.62
CA PHE A 38 -1.22 -1.32 11.57
C PHE A 38 -1.17 -0.68 12.97
N ALA A 39 0.03 -0.50 13.53
CA ALA A 39 0.20 -0.03 14.90
C ALA A 39 -0.02 1.49 15.08
N SER A 40 -0.06 2.25 14.00
CA SER A 40 -0.18 3.71 14.06
C SER A 40 -1.62 4.18 13.89
N ASP A 41 -1.92 5.34 14.47
CA ASP A 41 -3.16 6.05 14.21
C ASP A 41 -3.20 6.63 12.80
N ALA A 42 -4.42 6.82 12.29
CA ALA A 42 -4.66 7.37 10.96
C ALA A 42 -3.86 8.66 10.73
N MET A 43 -3.91 9.62 11.66
CA MET A 43 -3.25 10.93 11.51
C MET A 43 -1.84 11.00 12.09
N ALA A 44 -1.21 9.88 12.46
CA ALA A 44 0.15 9.89 13.01
C ALA A 44 1.14 10.57 12.04
N VAL A 45 1.94 11.51 12.57
CA VAL A 45 2.97 12.25 11.81
C VAL A 45 4.08 11.31 11.34
N THR A 46 4.43 10.32 12.16
CA THR A 46 5.46 9.30 11.88
C THR A 46 4.86 7.90 11.99
N PRO A 47 4.15 7.41 10.95
CA PRO A 47 3.56 6.08 10.96
C PRO A 47 4.63 4.97 10.87
N THR A 48 4.41 3.89 11.62
CA THR A 48 5.21 2.66 11.56
C THR A 48 4.69 1.76 10.46
N TRP A 49 5.47 1.60 9.40
CA TRP A 49 5.08 0.82 8.23
C TRP A 49 5.49 -0.63 8.36
N VAL A 50 4.56 -1.54 8.07
CA VAL A 50 4.82 -2.97 7.92
C VAL A 50 4.71 -3.32 6.44
N ASP A 51 5.74 -3.98 5.91
CA ASP A 51 5.75 -4.48 4.54
C ASP A 51 4.86 -5.73 4.42
N VAL A 52 3.86 -5.67 3.54
CA VAL A 52 2.93 -6.77 3.23
C VAL A 52 3.05 -7.20 1.77
N SER A 53 4.13 -6.80 1.10
CA SER A 53 4.32 -7.03 -0.35
C SER A 53 4.37 -8.50 -0.74
N ALA A 54 4.83 -9.37 0.18
CA ALA A 54 4.89 -10.81 -0.05
C ALA A 54 3.49 -11.44 -0.22
N ASP A 55 2.48 -10.86 0.44
CA ASP A 55 1.11 -11.34 0.39
C ASP A 55 0.29 -10.64 -0.70
N CYS A 56 0.82 -9.60 -1.35
CA CYS A 56 0.13 -8.86 -2.39
C CYS A 56 0.03 -9.66 -3.69
N ARG A 57 -1.18 -10.10 -4.04
CA ARG A 57 -1.47 -10.84 -5.27
C ARG A 57 -1.85 -9.93 -6.44
N ALA A 58 -2.61 -8.88 -6.16
CA ALA A 58 -3.03 -7.90 -7.16
C ALA A 58 -3.23 -6.53 -6.52
N TYR A 59 -3.03 -5.48 -7.31
CA TYR A 59 -3.28 -4.11 -6.89
C TYR A 59 -3.81 -3.30 -8.08
N GLN A 60 -4.68 -2.35 -7.78
CA GLN A 60 -5.16 -1.36 -8.71
C GLN A 60 -5.32 -0.05 -7.96
N PHE A 61 -4.94 1.06 -8.58
CA PHE A 61 -5.24 2.38 -8.03
C PHE A 61 -5.54 3.36 -9.16
N ARG A 62 -6.35 4.37 -8.85
CA ARG A 62 -6.65 5.50 -9.73
C ARG A 62 -6.47 6.78 -8.93
N LYS A 63 -5.85 7.78 -9.53
CA LYS A 63 -5.70 9.13 -8.95
C LYS A 63 -5.78 10.18 -10.02
N GLY A 64 -6.22 11.37 -9.63
CA GLY A 64 -6.34 12.51 -10.53
C GLY A 64 -7.60 12.44 -11.39
N ARG A 65 -7.57 13.18 -12.51
CA ARG A 65 -8.70 13.35 -13.42
C ARG A 65 -8.53 12.47 -14.64
N GLN A 66 -9.64 11.96 -15.18
CA GLN A 66 -9.62 11.18 -16.42
C GLN A 66 -9.54 12.11 -17.64
N HIS A 67 -10.27 13.23 -17.62
CA HIS A 67 -10.22 14.27 -18.64
C HIS A 67 -9.90 15.64 -18.04
N GLU A 68 -9.41 16.56 -18.87
CA GLU A 68 -8.98 17.90 -18.44
C GLU A 68 -10.13 18.71 -17.80
N LEU A 69 -11.34 18.54 -18.32
CA LEU A 69 -12.53 19.24 -17.85
C LEU A 69 -13.24 18.56 -16.67
N ASP A 70 -12.78 17.38 -16.25
CA ASP A 70 -13.41 16.67 -15.14
C ASP A 70 -13.07 17.32 -13.80
N ARG A 71 -13.95 17.08 -12.82
CA ARG A 71 -13.65 17.42 -11.42
C ARG A 71 -12.62 16.46 -10.87
N MET A 72 -11.75 16.95 -9.98
CA MET A 72 -10.89 16.06 -9.21
C MET A 72 -11.76 15.23 -8.27
N GLN A 73 -11.59 13.91 -8.33
CA GLN A 73 -12.20 12.94 -7.43
C GLN A 73 -11.13 12.35 -6.50
N SER A 74 -11.56 11.82 -5.35
CA SER A 74 -10.68 11.10 -4.44
C SER A 74 -10.08 9.89 -5.13
N GLY A 75 -8.76 9.73 -4.98
CA GLY A 75 -8.05 8.58 -5.51
C GLY A 75 -8.43 7.32 -4.74
N GLN A 76 -8.68 6.23 -5.45
CA GLN A 76 -9.06 4.95 -4.87
C GLN A 76 -8.04 3.88 -5.21
N ALA A 77 -7.80 2.98 -4.27
CA ALA A 77 -6.96 1.81 -4.41
C ALA A 77 -7.70 0.55 -3.96
N VAL A 78 -7.48 -0.54 -4.68
CA VAL A 78 -7.97 -1.88 -4.36
C VAL A 78 -6.76 -2.81 -4.36
N ILE A 79 -6.54 -3.52 -3.26
CA ILE A 79 -5.43 -4.45 -3.10
C ILE A 79 -6.00 -5.81 -2.71
N VAL A 80 -5.48 -6.86 -3.32
CA VAL A 80 -5.83 -8.24 -3.03
C VAL A 80 -4.65 -8.89 -2.32
N LEU A 81 -4.85 -9.23 -1.05
CA LEU A 81 -3.87 -9.90 -0.20
C LEU A 81 -4.20 -11.40 -0.09
N ASP A 82 -3.17 -12.23 -0.13
CA ASP A 82 -3.27 -13.61 0.32
C ASP A 82 -3.56 -13.64 1.82
N ASN A 83 -4.55 -14.43 2.23
CA ASN A 83 -4.92 -14.58 3.63
C ASN A 83 -4.97 -16.05 4.06
N THR A 84 -4.19 -16.92 3.42
CA THR A 84 -4.03 -18.33 3.81
C THR A 84 -3.60 -18.52 5.26
N ALA A 85 -2.81 -17.59 5.81
CA ALA A 85 -2.39 -17.60 7.21
C ALA A 85 -3.43 -16.99 8.18
N GLY A 86 -4.48 -16.33 7.68
CA GLY A 86 -5.51 -15.69 8.51
C GLY A 86 -5.07 -14.41 9.23
N ASN A 87 -3.95 -13.81 8.83
CA ASN A 87 -3.37 -12.63 9.49
C ASN A 87 -4.19 -11.34 9.29
N TYR A 88 -4.95 -11.26 8.20
CA TYR A 88 -5.70 -10.06 7.82
C TYR A 88 -7.17 -10.14 8.21
N TRP A 89 -7.55 -11.00 9.16
CA TRP A 89 -8.94 -11.13 9.61
C TRP A 89 -9.20 -10.21 10.81
N PRO A 90 -10.20 -9.31 10.76
CA PRO A 90 -10.54 -8.44 11.89
C PRO A 90 -10.93 -9.22 13.15
N ASP A 91 -11.66 -10.33 13.00
CA ASP A 91 -12.15 -11.15 14.11
C ASP A 91 -11.18 -12.26 14.56
N ASN A 92 -10.03 -12.42 13.90
CA ASN A 92 -9.07 -13.48 14.28
C ASN A 92 -8.10 -12.98 15.34
N ALA A 93 -8.41 -13.25 16.61
CA ALA A 93 -7.54 -12.92 17.74
C ALA A 93 -6.14 -13.57 17.68
N GLY A 94 -5.97 -14.64 16.88
CA GLY A 94 -4.67 -15.29 16.67
C GLY A 94 -3.84 -14.73 15.50
N GLY A 95 -4.39 -13.79 14.72
CA GLY A 95 -3.71 -13.21 13.57
C GLY A 95 -2.60 -12.24 14.00
N THR A 96 -1.49 -12.22 13.26
CA THR A 96 -0.33 -11.36 13.59
C THR A 96 -0.68 -9.86 13.69
N TYR A 97 -1.68 -9.40 12.94
CA TYR A 97 -2.06 -7.98 12.88
C TYR A 97 -3.30 -7.62 13.71
N TYR A 98 -3.87 -8.57 14.45
CA TYR A 98 -4.96 -8.30 15.37
C TYR A 98 -4.47 -7.45 16.56
N PRO A 99 -5.26 -6.49 17.09
CA PRO A 99 -6.61 -6.05 16.68
C PRO A 99 -6.61 -4.91 15.64
N ASN A 100 -5.49 -4.68 14.97
CA ASN A 100 -5.26 -3.49 14.15
C ASN A 100 -5.71 -3.62 12.69
N VAL A 101 -6.43 -4.69 12.35
CA VAL A 101 -7.07 -4.89 11.05
C VAL A 101 -8.43 -4.17 11.04
N ILE A 102 -8.38 -2.84 11.04
CA ILE A 102 -9.56 -1.96 11.08
C ILE A 102 -9.49 -0.91 9.98
N ALA A 103 -10.63 -0.28 9.68
CA ALA A 103 -10.69 0.87 8.80
C ALA A 103 -9.94 2.08 9.39
N GLY A 104 -9.55 3.02 8.54
CA GLY A 104 -8.81 4.24 8.89
C GLY A 104 -7.29 4.05 9.02
N LYS A 105 -6.77 2.82 8.93
CA LYS A 105 -5.31 2.59 8.93
C LYS A 105 -4.69 3.12 7.64
N LYS A 106 -3.48 3.69 7.76
CA LYS A 106 -2.74 4.22 6.60
C LYS A 106 -2.19 3.08 5.77
N ILE A 107 -2.28 3.24 4.46
CA ILE A 107 -1.71 2.32 3.46
C ILE A 107 -0.95 3.10 2.40
N ARG A 108 0.13 2.52 1.89
CA ARG A 108 0.88 3.08 0.77
C ARG A 108 1.29 2.00 -0.22
N ILE A 109 1.33 2.42 -1.47
CA ILE A 109 1.84 1.62 -2.59
C ILE A 109 3.04 2.37 -3.16
N ARG A 110 4.16 1.66 -3.30
CA ARG A 110 5.42 2.18 -3.84
C ARG A 110 5.93 1.21 -4.90
N ALA A 111 6.66 1.71 -5.88
CA ALA A 111 7.35 0.88 -6.88
C ALA A 111 8.85 1.08 -6.73
N LYS A 112 9.62 0.01 -6.60
CA LYS A 112 11.08 0.04 -6.53
C LYS A 112 11.66 -0.41 -7.88
N SER A 113 12.46 0.45 -8.51
CA SER A 113 13.08 0.18 -9.81
C SER A 113 14.49 0.79 -9.82
N GLY A 114 15.49 -0.02 -10.16
CA GLY A 114 16.89 0.42 -10.21
C GLY A 114 17.41 0.92 -8.87
N GLY A 115 16.96 0.32 -7.76
CA GLY A 115 17.31 0.75 -6.40
C GLY A 115 16.55 1.99 -5.90
N VAL A 116 15.88 2.73 -6.77
CA VAL A 116 15.09 3.92 -6.42
C VAL A 116 13.64 3.53 -6.10
N THR A 117 13.09 4.10 -5.02
CA THR A 117 11.70 3.86 -4.59
C THR A 117 10.82 5.04 -4.96
N TYR A 118 9.77 4.78 -5.75
CA TYR A 118 8.81 5.77 -6.21
C TYR A 118 7.49 5.62 -5.48
N PRO A 119 6.97 6.66 -4.80
CA PRO A 119 5.63 6.62 -4.23
C PRO A 119 4.58 6.59 -5.36
N ARG A 120 3.59 5.70 -5.27
CA ARG A 120 2.52 5.58 -6.25
C ARG A 120 1.17 6.01 -5.69
N PHE A 121 0.86 5.58 -4.48
CA PHE A 121 -0.40 5.89 -3.79
C PHE A 121 -0.18 5.95 -2.27
N VAL A 122 -0.88 6.85 -1.60
CA VAL A 122 -0.97 6.92 -0.14
C VAL A 122 -2.42 7.24 0.20
N GLY A 123 -2.99 6.49 1.13
CA GLY A 123 -4.36 6.67 1.55
C GLY A 123 -4.67 5.99 2.86
N PHE A 124 -5.96 5.90 3.15
CA PHE A 124 -6.54 5.28 4.33
C PHE A 124 -7.39 4.09 3.89
N ILE A 125 -7.33 3.00 4.63
CA ILE A 125 -8.12 1.81 4.37
C ILE A 125 -9.57 2.09 4.74
N ASP A 126 -10.49 1.86 3.80
CA ASP A 126 -11.92 2.04 4.01
C ASP A 126 -12.55 0.76 4.53
N GLU A 127 -12.20 -0.38 3.92
CA GLU A 127 -12.81 -1.67 4.24
C GLU A 127 -11.84 -2.84 4.05
N TRP A 128 -12.01 -3.85 4.92
CA TRP A 128 -11.38 -5.17 4.82
C TRP A 128 -12.46 -6.17 4.42
N LEU A 129 -12.50 -6.56 3.15
CA LEU A 129 -13.49 -7.45 2.58
C LEU A 129 -12.94 -8.88 2.47
N PRO A 130 -13.28 -9.78 3.41
CA PRO A 130 -12.90 -11.18 3.30
C PRO A 130 -13.58 -11.81 2.09
N GLN A 131 -12.79 -12.52 1.28
CA GLN A 131 -13.30 -13.23 0.13
C GLN A 131 -12.87 -14.69 0.17
N TRP A 132 -13.80 -15.56 -0.23
CA TRP A 132 -13.60 -16.99 -0.28
C TRP A 132 -13.89 -17.45 -1.70
N LEU A 133 -12.93 -18.14 -2.32
CA LEU A 133 -13.22 -18.79 -3.60
C LEU A 133 -13.99 -20.08 -3.35
N SER A 134 -15.06 -20.26 -4.13
CA SER A 134 -15.81 -21.50 -4.19
C SER A 134 -14.89 -22.67 -4.57
N PRO A 135 -15.16 -23.90 -4.09
CA PRO A 135 -14.24 -25.05 -4.15
C PRO A 135 -13.78 -25.53 -5.55
N ARG A 136 -14.15 -24.84 -6.64
CA ARG A 136 -13.86 -25.22 -8.03
C ARG A 136 -12.53 -24.66 -8.59
N THR A 137 -11.91 -23.68 -7.93
CA THR A 137 -10.78 -22.92 -8.51
C THR A 137 -9.46 -23.08 -7.75
N GLY A 138 -9.41 -23.85 -6.66
CA GLY A 138 -8.14 -24.22 -5.99
C GLY A 138 -7.34 -23.06 -5.37
N GLN A 139 -7.96 -21.88 -5.17
CA GLN A 139 -7.31 -20.71 -4.59
C GLN A 139 -7.70 -20.58 -3.10
N GLY A 140 -6.70 -20.36 -2.25
CA GLY A 140 -6.87 -20.14 -0.81
C GLY A 140 -7.57 -18.81 -0.48
N PRO A 141 -7.99 -18.60 0.80
CA PRO A 141 -8.67 -17.39 1.22
C PRO A 141 -7.84 -16.15 0.93
N TYR A 142 -8.52 -15.07 0.53
CA TYR A 142 -7.89 -13.80 0.20
C TYR A 142 -8.68 -12.65 0.81
N MET A 143 -8.00 -11.54 1.02
CA MET A 143 -8.55 -10.33 1.62
C MET A 143 -8.48 -9.20 0.60
N VAL A 144 -9.63 -8.60 0.29
CA VAL A 144 -9.69 -7.42 -0.57
C VAL A 144 -9.71 -6.19 0.34
N VAL A 145 -8.74 -5.30 0.13
CA VAL A 145 -8.59 -4.07 0.89
C VAL A 145 -8.89 -2.90 -0.03
N THR A 146 -9.89 -2.11 0.32
CA THR A 146 -10.20 -0.85 -0.36
C THR A 146 -9.61 0.31 0.43
N ALA A 147 -9.10 1.31 -0.29
CA ALA A 147 -8.51 2.48 0.33
C ALA A 147 -8.73 3.73 -0.50
N THR A 148 -8.92 4.85 0.18
CA THR A 148 -9.14 6.17 -0.44
C THR A 148 -8.05 7.15 0.01
N ASP A 149 -7.67 8.06 -0.88
CA ASP A 149 -6.63 9.04 -0.59
C ASP A 149 -7.12 10.17 0.35
N GLY A 150 -6.18 11.06 0.71
CA GLY A 150 -6.46 12.15 1.64
C GLY A 150 -7.47 13.19 1.13
N LEU A 151 -7.84 13.20 -0.16
CA LEU A 151 -8.83 14.14 -0.66
C LEU A 151 -10.22 13.84 -0.09
N GLU A 152 -10.54 12.57 0.12
CA GLU A 152 -11.79 12.16 0.77
C GLU A 152 -11.84 12.63 2.22
N HIS A 153 -10.74 12.44 2.96
CA HIS A 153 -10.65 12.87 4.33
C HIS A 153 -10.75 14.40 4.44
N LEU A 154 -10.13 15.13 3.52
CA LEU A 154 -10.25 16.59 3.44
C LEU A 154 -11.70 17.02 3.13
N ALA A 155 -12.35 16.35 2.18
CA ALA A 155 -13.73 16.63 1.81
C ALA A 155 -14.72 16.39 2.97
N ASN A 156 -14.42 15.40 3.82
CA ASN A 156 -15.22 15.06 4.99
C ASN A 156 -14.78 15.81 6.27
N THR A 157 -13.76 16.67 6.21
CA THR A 157 -13.31 17.43 7.38
C THR A 157 -14.09 18.74 7.48
N ILE A 158 -14.77 18.95 8.60
CA ILE A 158 -15.37 20.26 8.92
C ILE A 158 -14.27 21.18 9.42
N ILE A 159 -14.11 22.34 8.79
CA ILE A 159 -13.22 23.39 9.28
C ILE A 159 -13.95 24.11 10.42
N SER A 160 -13.50 23.92 11.66
CA SER A 160 -14.07 24.62 12.81
C SER A 160 -13.76 26.13 12.76
N SER A 161 -14.69 26.98 13.20
CA SER A 161 -14.53 28.44 13.31
C SER A 161 -13.52 28.89 14.37
N ALA A 162 -12.81 27.97 15.03
CA ALA A 162 -11.73 28.29 15.98
C ALA A 162 -10.54 29.04 15.34
N GLY A 163 -10.50 29.16 14.01
CA GLY A 163 -9.55 29.98 13.27
C GLY A 163 -10.05 31.38 12.90
N GLU A 164 -11.26 31.78 13.31
CA GLU A 164 -11.75 33.14 13.10
C GLU A 164 -11.02 34.14 14.00
N ALA A 165 -10.84 35.38 13.51
CA ALA A 165 -10.20 36.45 14.28
C ALA A 165 -11.02 36.72 15.56
N ALA A 166 -10.46 36.35 16.71
CA ALA A 166 -11.07 36.55 18.03
C ALA A 166 -10.95 37.99 18.55
N GLU A 167 -10.42 38.92 17.73
CA GLU A 167 -10.33 40.32 18.11
C GLU A 167 -11.73 40.93 18.18
N LEU A 168 -12.14 41.29 19.41
CA LEU A 168 -13.29 42.17 19.62
C LEU A 168 -13.08 43.44 18.79
N SER A 169 -14.15 43.96 18.21
CA SER A 169 -14.12 45.19 17.39
C SER A 169 -13.56 46.42 18.13
N SER A 170 -13.35 46.32 19.44
CA SER A 170 -12.79 47.35 20.32
C SER A 170 -11.27 47.25 20.53
N THR A 171 -10.57 46.23 20.01
CA THR A 171 -9.13 46.01 20.26
C THR A 171 -8.21 46.70 19.24
N ARG A 172 -8.70 47.00 18.03
CA ARG A 172 -7.92 47.77 17.04
C ARG A 172 -8.09 49.27 17.33
N VAL A 173 -7.03 49.89 17.85
CA VAL A 173 -6.84 51.36 17.89
C VAL A 173 -6.24 51.82 16.57
#